data_AF-V5GAC8-F1
#
_entry.id   AF-V5GAC8-F1
#
_cell.length_a   1.000
_cell.length_b   1.000
_cell.length_c   1.000
_cell.angle_alpha   90.00
_cell.angle_beta   90.00
_cell.angle_gamma   90.00
#
_symmetry.space_group_name_H-M   'P 1'
#
loop_
_entity.id
_entity.type
_entity.pdbx_description
1 polymer ?
#
loop_
_entity_poly.entity_id
_entity_poly.type
_entity_poly.pdbx_seq_one_letter_code
_entity_poly.pdbx_strand_id
1 'polypeptide(L)'
;ENADREKIIPKLRIQSRRKYLEKRKDDKLAELEADIADDEYLFEEEILTERERKERQHKKDLLRLAQEHEKARELERVQRYHMPRDLGKDATSDYVEVDELEKAPQSEQKKWEKDQMASAVFKFGAKDAIKKKEYELLLE
;
A
#
# COMPACT_ATOMS: atom_id res chain seq x y z
N GLU A 1 25.24 -39.20 1.43
CA GLU A 1 24.45 -38.62 0.32
C GLU A 1 22.96 -38.46 0.63
N ASN A 2 22.25 -39.46 1.18
CA ASN A 2 20.80 -39.33 1.44
C ASN A 2 20.43 -38.43 2.64
N ALA A 3 21.25 -38.37 3.69
CA ALA A 3 20.96 -37.58 4.90
C ALA A 3 20.90 -36.05 4.65
N ASP A 4 21.62 -35.53 3.66
CA ASP A 4 21.59 -34.11 3.32
C ASP A 4 20.34 -33.76 2.51
N ARG A 5 19.86 -34.67 1.65
CA ARG A 5 18.62 -34.49 0.91
C ARG A 5 17.41 -34.38 1.84
N GLU A 6 17.33 -35.20 2.88
CA GLU A 6 16.24 -35.15 3.86
C GLU A 6 16.15 -33.80 4.60
N LYS A 7 17.29 -33.14 4.84
CA LYS A 7 17.34 -31.80 5.47
C LYS A 7 17.06 -30.66 4.49
N ILE A 8 17.44 -30.82 3.21
CA ILE A 8 17.33 -29.77 2.19
C ILE A 8 15.93 -29.72 1.58
N ILE A 9 15.29 -30.86 1.32
CA ILE A 9 13.98 -30.95 0.67
C ILE A 9 12.90 -30.10 1.39
N PRO A 10 12.76 -30.12 2.73
CA PRO A 10 11.77 -29.29 3.41
C PRO A 10 11.99 -27.78 3.18
N LYS A 11 13.25 -27.33 3.18
CA LYS A 11 13.59 -25.93 2.91
C LYS A 11 13.23 -25.55 1.48
N LEU A 12 13.52 -26.41 0.51
CA LEU A 12 13.16 -26.21 -0.90
C LEU A 12 11.65 -26.16 -1.11
N ARG A 13 10.87 -27.00 -0.40
CA ARG A 13 9.39 -26.94 -0.47
C ARG A 13 8.85 -25.61 0.02
N ILE A 14 9.38 -25.08 1.13
CA ILE A 14 8.97 -23.77 1.66
C ILE A 14 9.30 -22.66 0.66
N GLN A 15 10.50 -22.67 0.10
CA GLN A 15 10.92 -21.67 -0.91
C GLN A 15 10.07 -21.76 -2.17
N SER A 16 9.84 -22.97 -2.69
CA SER A 16 8.97 -23.21 -3.84
C SER A 16 7.55 -22.71 -3.59
N ARG A 17 6.96 -23.03 -2.43
CA ARG A 17 5.62 -22.58 -2.06
C ARG A 17 5.53 -21.05 -1.99
N ARG A 18 6.53 -20.37 -1.43
CA ARG A 18 6.55 -18.90 -1.37
C ARG A 18 6.55 -18.29 -2.77
N LYS A 19 7.44 -18.76 -3.65
CA LYS A 19 7.51 -18.32 -5.05
C LYS A 19 6.22 -18.61 -5.81
N TYR A 20 5.62 -19.77 -5.57
CA TYR A 20 4.36 -20.15 -6.20
C TYR A 20 3.21 -19.23 -5.79
N LEU A 21 3.11 -18.87 -4.51
CA LEU A 21 2.04 -18.00 -4.03
C LEU A 21 2.15 -16.58 -4.59
N GLU A 22 3.37 -16.08 -4.73
CA GLU A 22 3.66 -14.81 -5.41
C GLU A 22 3.22 -14.86 -6.86
N LYS A 23 3.73 -15.83 -7.64
CA LYS A 23 3.32 -16.01 -9.04
C LYS A 23 1.81 -16.21 -9.19
N ARG A 24 1.20 -17.06 -8.35
CA ARG A 24 -0.24 -17.38 -8.43
C ARG A 24 -1.11 -16.14 -8.22
N LYS A 25 -0.66 -15.22 -7.36
CA LYS A 25 -1.37 -13.96 -7.15
C LYS A 25 -1.37 -13.13 -8.42
N ASP A 26 -0.22 -12.95 -9.04
CA ASP A 26 -0.06 -12.17 -10.26
C ASP A 26 -0.86 -12.80 -11.42
N ASP A 27 -0.73 -14.12 -11.59
CA ASP A 27 -1.49 -14.88 -12.61
C ASP A 27 -3.00 -14.68 -12.43
N LYS A 28 -3.51 -14.68 -11.18
CA LYS A 28 -4.94 -14.51 -10.91
C LYS A 28 -5.45 -13.09 -11.09
N LEU A 29 -4.60 -12.08 -10.83
CA LEU A 29 -4.94 -10.69 -11.14
C LEU A 29 -5.03 -10.48 -12.65
N ALA A 30 -4.05 -10.98 -13.40
CA ALA A 30 -4.05 -10.91 -14.86
C ALA A 30 -5.23 -11.66 -15.50
N GLU A 31 -5.58 -12.83 -14.97
CA GLU A 31 -6.78 -13.57 -15.40
C GLU A 31 -8.06 -12.76 -15.18
N LEU A 32 -8.21 -12.13 -14.00
CA LEU A 32 -9.38 -11.29 -13.72
C LEU A 32 -9.45 -10.03 -14.60
N GLU A 33 -8.30 -9.41 -14.89
CA GLU A 33 -8.21 -8.27 -15.81
C GLU A 33 -8.61 -8.67 -17.24
N ALA A 34 -8.12 -9.82 -17.72
CA ALA A 34 -8.48 -10.36 -19.02
C ALA A 34 -9.97 -10.71 -19.10
N ASP A 35 -10.51 -11.37 -18.07
CA ASP A 35 -11.94 -11.71 -18.00
C ASP A 35 -12.83 -10.46 -18.09
N ILE A 36 -12.45 -9.36 -17.42
CA ILE A 36 -13.19 -8.09 -17.49
C ILE A 36 -13.07 -7.48 -18.89
N ALA A 37 -11.87 -7.47 -19.47
CA ALA A 37 -11.64 -6.90 -20.80
C ALA A 37 -12.41 -7.65 -21.88
N ASP A 38 -12.44 -8.99 -21.81
CA ASP A 38 -13.21 -9.84 -22.71
C ASP A 38 -14.72 -9.61 -22.56
N ASP A 39 -15.22 -9.51 -21.31
CA ASP A 39 -16.63 -9.22 -21.03
C ASP A 39 -17.05 -7.86 -21.62
N GLU A 40 -16.20 -6.83 -21.50
CA GLU A 40 -16.44 -5.49 -22.04
C GLU A 40 -16.37 -5.43 -23.55
N TYR A 41 -15.45 -6.18 -24.16
CA TYR A 41 -15.30 -6.25 -25.61
C TYR A 41 -16.44 -7.04 -26.27
N LEU A 42 -16.87 -8.15 -25.66
CA LEU A 42 -17.86 -9.05 -26.25
C LEU A 42 -19.31 -8.57 -26.03
N PHE A 43 -19.59 -7.87 -24.93
CA PHE A 43 -20.95 -7.47 -24.56
C PHE A 43 -21.06 -5.98 -24.21
N GLU A 44 -21.83 -5.27 -25.04
CA GLU A 44 -22.26 -3.89 -24.81
C GLU A 44 -23.18 -3.77 -23.59
N GLU A 45 -23.13 -2.63 -22.89
CA GLU A 45 -23.86 -2.45 -21.64
C GLU A 45 -25.39 -2.53 -21.80
N GLU A 46 -25.92 -2.14 -22.96
CA GLU A 46 -27.36 -2.14 -23.24
C GLU A 46 -27.97 -3.55 -23.28
N ILE A 47 -27.16 -4.56 -23.61
CA ILE A 47 -27.63 -5.95 -23.81
C ILE A 47 -27.65 -6.73 -22.48
N LEU A 48 -26.90 -6.27 -21.47
CA LEU A 48 -26.75 -6.97 -20.19
C LEU A 48 -27.99 -6.86 -19.31
N THR A 49 -28.34 -7.97 -18.66
CA THR A 49 -29.33 -7.98 -17.59
C THR A 49 -28.80 -7.26 -16.34
N GLU A 50 -29.71 -6.83 -15.45
CA GLU A 50 -29.31 -6.17 -14.19
C GLU A 50 -28.37 -7.02 -13.34
N ARG A 51 -28.53 -8.35 -13.36
CA ARG A 51 -27.68 -9.28 -12.62
C ARG A 51 -26.26 -9.27 -13.17
N GLU A 52 -26.11 -9.38 -14.49
CA GLU A 52 -24.81 -9.40 -15.16
C GLU A 52 -24.09 -8.05 -15.01
N ARG A 53 -24.82 -6.93 -15.05
CA ARG A 53 -24.27 -5.61 -14.74
C ARG A 53 -23.67 -5.54 -13.34
N LYS A 54 -24.40 -6.06 -12.33
CA LYS A 54 -23.90 -6.13 -10.95
C LYS A 54 -22.68 -7.04 -10.82
N GLU A 55 -22.66 -8.16 -11.52
CA GLU A 55 -21.52 -9.08 -11.53
C GLU A 55 -20.28 -8.45 -12.17
N ARG A 56 -20.43 -7.80 -13.33
CA ARG A 56 -19.36 -7.03 -13.97
C ARG A 56 -18.82 -5.95 -13.05
N GLN A 57 -19.70 -5.18 -12.41
CA GLN A 57 -19.30 -4.16 -11.45
C GLN A 57 -18.55 -4.77 -10.26
N HIS A 58 -19.02 -5.92 -9.75
CA HIS A 58 -18.35 -6.62 -8.66
C HIS A 58 -16.94 -7.09 -9.05
N LYS A 59 -16.75 -7.64 -10.26
CA LYS A 59 -15.42 -8.01 -10.77
C LYS A 59 -14.47 -6.80 -10.81
N LYS A 60 -14.95 -5.66 -11.33
CA LYS A 60 -14.18 -4.39 -11.36
C LYS A 60 -13.80 -3.90 -9.96
N ASP A 61 -14.75 -3.93 -9.03
CA ASP A 61 -14.52 -3.52 -7.65
C ASP A 61 -13.51 -4.44 -6.96
N LEU A 62 -13.60 -5.75 -7.20
CA LEU A 62 -12.67 -6.73 -6.66
C LEU A 62 -11.24 -6.53 -7.19
N LEU A 63 -11.10 -6.26 -8.50
CA LEU A 63 -9.81 -5.93 -9.10
C LEU A 63 -9.21 -4.67 -8.46
N ARG A 64 -9.99 -3.59 -8.35
CA ARG A 64 -9.56 -2.35 -7.70
C ARG A 64 -9.09 -2.58 -6.27
N LEU A 65 -9.88 -3.29 -5.47
CA LEU A 65 -9.53 -3.61 -4.08
C LEU A 65 -8.24 -4.43 -3.99
N ALA A 66 -8.02 -5.38 -4.90
CA ALA A 66 -6.80 -6.16 -4.94
C ALA A 66 -5.56 -5.30 -5.28
N GLN A 67 -5.68 -4.38 -6.24
CA GLN A 67 -4.61 -3.43 -6.60
C GLN A 67 -4.33 -2.44 -5.47
N GLU A 68 -5.36 -1.92 -4.80
CA GLU A 68 -5.21 -1.02 -3.65
C GLU A 68 -4.53 -1.72 -2.47
N HIS A 69 -4.89 -2.98 -2.20
CA HIS A 69 -4.23 -3.78 -1.17
C HIS A 69 -2.73 -3.98 -1.46
N GLU A 70 -2.33 -4.17 -2.72
CA GLU A 70 -0.90 -4.24 -3.08
C GLU A 70 -0.18 -2.92 -2.83
N LYS A 71 -0.75 -1.80 -3.28
CA LYS A 71 -0.18 -0.46 -3.04
C LYS A 71 -0.04 -0.17 -1.54
N ALA A 72 -1.06 -0.53 -0.75
CA ALA A 72 -1.01 -0.39 0.70
C ALA A 72 0.10 -1.24 1.34
N ARG A 73 0.31 -2.47 0.84
CA ARG A 73 1.39 -3.35 1.31
C ARG A 73 2.77 -2.79 1.00
N GLU A 74 2.95 -2.14 -0.14
CA GLU A 74 4.20 -1.45 -0.50
C GLU A 74 4.48 -0.26 0.42
N LEU A 75 3.47 0.58 0.67
CA LEU A 75 3.57 1.70 1.61
C LEU A 75 3.89 1.23 3.03
N GLU A 76 3.23 0.18 3.51
CA GLU A 76 3.50 -0.39 4.83
C GLU A 76 4.94 -0.94 4.92
N ARG A 77 5.46 -1.53 3.84
CA ARG A 77 6.84 -2.03 3.80
C ARG A 77 7.86 -0.92 4.05
N VAL A 78 7.60 0.30 3.55
CA VAL A 78 8.47 1.47 3.74
C VAL A 78 8.46 1.94 5.20
N GLN A 79 7.30 1.87 5.87
CA GLN A 79 7.14 2.38 7.24
C GLN A 79 7.65 1.43 8.35
N ARG A 80 7.99 0.18 8.03
CA ARG A 80 8.46 -0.81 9.01
C ARG A 80 9.94 -0.61 9.30
N TYR A 81 10.32 -0.59 10.59
CA TYR A 81 11.72 -0.56 11.00
C TYR A 81 12.47 -1.77 10.44
N HIS A 82 13.55 -1.51 9.70
CA HIS A 82 14.48 -2.54 9.25
C HIS A 82 15.74 -2.45 10.10
N MET A 83 16.15 -3.57 10.72
CA MET A 83 17.44 -3.66 11.42
C MET A 83 18.56 -3.22 10.45
N PRO A 84 19.37 -2.21 10.81
CA PRO A 84 20.53 -1.83 10.02
C PRO A 84 21.41 -3.05 9.76
N ARG A 85 21.82 -3.23 8.51
CA ARG A 85 22.82 -4.24 8.16
C ARG A 85 24.19 -3.64 8.41
N ASP A 86 25.13 -4.43 8.90
CA ASP A 86 26.55 -4.07 8.86
C ASP A 86 27.01 -4.12 7.40
N LEU A 87 26.76 -3.04 6.66
CA LEU A 87 27.48 -2.78 5.43
C LEU A 87 28.81 -2.14 5.86
N GLY A 88 29.95 -2.69 5.40
CA GLY A 88 31.28 -2.27 5.85
C GLY A 88 31.58 -0.77 5.66
N LYS A 89 32.80 -0.34 6.02
CA LYS A 89 33.21 1.08 6.07
C LYS A 89 32.93 1.93 4.81
N ASP A 90 32.78 1.31 3.65
CA ASP A 90 32.57 2.00 2.36
C ASP A 90 31.10 2.01 1.89
N ALA A 91 30.17 1.55 2.73
CA ALA A 91 28.78 1.48 2.35
C ALA A 91 28.02 2.75 2.72
N THR A 92 27.46 3.40 1.71
CA THR A 92 26.42 4.41 1.86
C THR A 92 25.15 3.76 2.41
N SER A 93 24.69 4.23 3.56
CA SER A 93 23.40 3.84 4.15
C SER A 93 22.27 4.08 3.15
N ASP A 94 21.39 3.08 2.95
CA ASP A 94 20.18 3.18 2.11
C ASP A 94 19.06 4.01 2.77
N TYR A 95 19.40 4.92 3.70
CA TYR A 95 18.41 5.78 4.34
C TYR A 95 17.82 6.73 3.29
N VAL A 96 16.58 6.45 2.89
CA VAL A 96 15.80 7.30 1.99
C VAL A 96 14.82 8.10 2.83
N GLU A 97 15.05 9.40 2.95
CA GLU A 97 14.08 10.32 3.54
C GLU A 97 12.78 10.26 2.74
N VAL A 98 11.68 10.02 3.45
CA VAL A 98 10.36 9.71 2.87
C VAL A 98 9.68 10.97 2.33
N ASP A 99 9.98 12.14 2.91
CA ASP A 99 9.35 13.42 2.59
C ASP A 99 10.26 14.26 1.66
N GLU A 100 9.73 14.70 0.51
CA GLU A 100 10.47 15.59 -0.41
C GLU A 100 10.81 16.94 0.22
N LEU A 101 10.01 17.41 1.19
CA LEU A 101 10.31 18.61 1.96
C LEU A 101 11.50 18.43 2.91
N GLU A 102 11.75 17.19 3.36
CA GLU A 102 12.87 16.86 4.26
C GLU A 102 14.20 16.78 3.51
N LYS A 103 14.17 16.40 2.23
CA LYS A 103 15.36 16.33 1.36
C LYS A 103 16.03 17.68 1.08
N ALA A 104 15.33 18.79 1.34
CA ALA A 104 15.88 20.12 1.10
C ALA A 104 16.92 20.48 2.19
N PRO A 105 18.03 21.17 1.85
CA PRO A 105 18.92 21.72 2.85
C PRO A 105 18.16 22.60 3.85
N GLN A 106 18.43 22.43 5.15
CA GLN A 106 17.77 23.16 6.25
C GLN A 106 16.27 22.82 6.44
N SER A 107 15.82 21.64 6.04
CA SER A 107 14.43 21.21 6.20
C SER A 107 13.97 21.12 7.66
N GLU A 108 14.78 20.54 8.53
CA GLU A 108 14.51 20.45 9.98
C GLU A 108 14.36 21.83 10.62
N GLN A 109 15.26 22.77 10.28
CA GLN A 109 15.21 24.15 10.75
C GLN A 109 13.91 24.84 10.31
N LYS A 110 13.50 24.67 9.06
CA LYS A 110 12.23 25.22 8.54
C LYS A 110 11.01 24.60 9.21
N LYS A 111 11.02 23.28 9.49
CA LYS A 111 9.94 22.60 10.22
C LYS A 111 9.81 23.16 11.63
N TRP A 112 10.94 23.30 12.33
CA TRP A 112 10.98 23.90 13.66
C TRP A 112 10.47 25.34 13.67
N GLU A 113 10.96 26.19 12.75
CA GLU A 113 10.49 27.58 12.62
C GLU A 113 8.99 27.66 12.34
N LYS A 114 8.46 26.79 11.48
CA LYS A 114 7.03 26.73 11.16
C LYS A 114 6.20 26.32 12.38
N ASP A 115 6.62 25.32 13.14
CA ASP A 115 5.91 24.85 14.33
C ASP A 115 5.96 25.88 15.46
N GLN A 116 7.11 26.54 15.64
CA GLN A 116 7.24 27.66 16.58
C GLN A 116 6.35 28.83 16.18
N MET A 117 6.34 29.20 14.89
CA MET A 117 5.51 30.28 14.38
C MET A 117 4.02 29.95 14.49
N ALA A 118 3.61 28.71 14.20
CA ALA A 118 2.24 28.25 14.38
C ALA A 118 1.81 28.27 15.85
N SER A 119 2.71 27.91 16.76
CA SER A 119 2.46 27.92 18.21
C SER A 119 2.38 29.34 18.77
N ALA A 120 3.10 30.28 18.18
CA ALA A 120 3.07 31.69 18.58
C ALA A 120 1.80 32.42 18.11
N VAL A 121 1.16 31.96 17.02
CA VAL A 121 -0.07 32.56 16.50
C VAL A 121 -1.28 32.04 17.28
N PHE A 122 -1.68 32.79 18.31
CA PHE A 122 -2.95 32.57 19.01
C PHE A 122 -4.10 33.21 18.22
N LYS A 123 -5.03 32.38 17.71
CA LYS A 123 -6.29 32.86 17.11
C LYS A 123 -7.34 33.02 18.21
N PHE A 124 -7.81 34.24 18.44
CA PHE A 124 -8.88 34.55 19.38
C PHE A 124 -10.16 34.98 18.64
N GLY A 125 -11.32 34.49 19.10
CA GLY A 125 -12.63 34.90 18.57
C GLY A 125 -13.40 33.80 17.82
N ALA A 126 -14.73 33.84 17.93
CA ALA A 126 -15.65 32.84 17.38
C ALA A 126 -15.94 32.99 15.87
N LYS A 127 -15.48 34.07 15.23
CA LYS A 127 -15.75 34.34 13.81
C LYS A 127 -14.88 33.50 12.85
N ASP A 128 -13.68 33.12 13.27
CA ASP A 128 -12.74 32.32 12.48
C ASP A 128 -12.67 30.84 12.93
N ALA A 129 -13.54 30.44 13.85
CA ALA A 129 -13.63 29.06 14.33
C ALA A 129 -14.31 28.17 13.27
N ILE A 130 -13.52 27.39 12.54
CA ILE A 130 -14.05 26.29 11.72
C ILE A 130 -14.78 25.35 12.67
N LYS A 131 -16.07 25.09 12.42
CA LYS A 131 -16.87 24.14 13.21
C LYS A 131 -16.08 22.82 13.32
N LYS A 132 -15.63 22.49 14.53
CA LYS A 132 -15.04 21.17 14.78
C LYS A 132 -16.11 20.14 14.48
N LYS A 133 -15.78 19.14 13.65
CA LYS A 133 -16.70 18.02 13.39
C LYS A 133 -16.99 17.35 14.74
N GLU A 134 -18.25 17.39 15.16
CA GLU A 134 -18.72 16.64 16.32
C GLU A 134 -18.62 15.17 15.93
N TYR A 135 -17.73 14.43 16.59
CA TYR A 135 -17.62 12.99 16.39
C TYR A 135 -18.70 12.32 17.23
N GLU A 136 -19.49 11.46 16.59
CA GLU A 136 -20.48 10.65 17.28
C GLU A 136 -19.76 9.56 18.07
N LEU A 137 -19.89 9.61 19.39
CA LEU A 137 -19.29 8.63 20.28
C LEU A 137 -20.18 7.39 20.30
N LEU A 138 -19.86 6.39 19.47
CA LEU A 138 -20.50 5.08 19.49
C LEU A 138 -19.98 4.29 20.71
N LEU A 139 -20.59 4.49 21.87
CA LEU A 139 -20.53 3.56 22.99
C LEU A 139 -21.81 2.71 22.98
N GLU A 140 -21.67 1.43 22.65
CA GLU A 140 -22.62 0.36 23.06
C GLU A 140 -22.13 -0.30 24.35
#